data_AF-J3AGY8-F1
#
_entry.id   AF-J3AGY8-F1
#
_cell.length_a   1.000
_cell.length_b   1.000
_cell.length_c   1.000
_cell.angle_alpha   90.00
_cell.angle_beta   90.00
_cell.angle_gamma   90.00
#
_symmetry.space_group_name_H-M   'P 1'
#
loop_
_entity.id
_entity.type
_entity.pdbx_description
1 polymer ?
#
loop_
_entity_poly.entity_id
_entity_poly.type
_entity_poly.pdbx_seq_one_letter_code
_entity_poly.pdbx_strand_id
1 'polypeptide(L)'
;NGYFPATSTGTLAIHGGLCAASKGGPFYDLCLYGMSGDLRGYEMGRYRDRASWAAQIEWRQELSEKFGAVWFAGIGGIASSLSDLDNTKMLPSTGMGLRYRASKETGVNLRLDFAIGKDSSAVYFGVGEVF
;
A
#
# COMPACT_ATOMS: atom_id res chain seq x y z
N ASN A 1 6.73 -0.34 -9.84
CA ASN A 1 7.51 -0.34 -8.59
C ASN A 1 8.97 -0.12 -8.92
N GLY A 2 9.65 0.75 -8.19
CA GLY A 2 11.10 0.91 -8.25
C GLY A 2 11.71 0.55 -6.90
N TYR A 3 12.86 -0.14 -6.90
CA TYR A 3 13.58 -0.53 -5.70
C TYR A 3 15.02 -0.04 -5.80
N PHE A 4 15.47 0.65 -4.77
CA PHE A 4 16.78 1.29 -4.71
C PHE A 4 17.48 0.84 -3.43
N PRO A 5 18.54 0.02 -3.52
CA PRO A 5 19.40 -0.24 -2.39
C PRO A 5 19.98 1.09 -1.90
N ALA A 6 19.71 1.43 -0.65
CA ALA A 6 20.16 2.68 -0.05
C ALA A 6 21.28 2.45 0.98
N THR A 7 21.28 1.28 1.62
CA THR A 7 22.37 0.80 2.49
C THR A 7 22.58 -0.70 2.29
N SER A 8 23.55 -1.31 2.99
CA SER A 8 23.79 -2.76 2.93
C SER A 8 22.62 -3.60 3.43
N THR A 9 21.74 -3.03 4.27
CA THR A 9 20.56 -3.70 4.85
C THR A 9 19.27 -2.93 4.64
N GLY A 10 19.29 -1.89 3.80
CA GLY A 10 18.19 -0.93 3.66
C GLY A 10 17.85 -0.67 2.20
N THR A 11 16.58 -0.81 1.85
CA THR A 11 16.05 -0.59 0.49
C THR A 11 14.95 0.44 0.53
N LEU A 12 15.06 1.46 -0.31
CA LEU A 12 13.97 2.37 -0.62
C LEU A 12 13.14 1.80 -1.77
N ALA A 13 11.85 1.61 -1.55
CA ALA A 13 10.89 1.24 -2.56
C ALA A 13 9.99 2.44 -2.89
N ILE A 14 9.69 2.63 -4.16
CA ILE A 14 8.70 3.60 -4.63
C ILE A 14 7.63 2.87 -5.45
N HIS A 15 6.39 3.28 -5.26
CA HIS A 15 5.25 2.76 -5.97
C HIS A 15 4.37 3.91 -6.45
N GLY A 16 3.90 3.80 -7.68
CA GLY A 16 2.90 4.68 -8.25
C GLY A 16 1.90 3.83 -9.02
N GLY A 17 0.61 4.15 -8.91
CA GLY A 17 -0.46 3.38 -9.49
C GLY A 17 -1.59 4.27 -9.97
N LEU A 18 -2.24 3.85 -11.05
CA LEU A 18 -3.51 4.40 -11.54
C LEU A 18 -4.50 3.25 -11.67
N CYS A 19 -5.75 3.51 -11.37
CA CYS A 19 -6.86 2.60 -11.63
C CYS A 19 -7.96 3.35 -12.36
N ALA A 20 -8.62 2.66 -13.28
CA ALA A 20 -9.78 3.15 -14.01
C ALA A 20 -10.79 2.01 -14.21
N ALA A 21 -12.07 2.30 -14.01
CA ALA A 21 -13.19 1.38 -14.18
C ALA A 21 -14.23 1.95 -15.14
N SER A 22 -14.88 1.06 -15.89
CA SER A 22 -15.91 1.44 -16.87
C SER A 22 -17.17 1.99 -16.21
N LYS A 23 -17.82 2.96 -16.87
CA LYS A 23 -19.13 3.46 -16.45
C LYS A 23 -20.18 2.36 -16.59
N GLY A 24 -20.97 2.13 -15.55
CA GLY A 24 -21.98 1.07 -15.51
C GLY A 24 -21.42 -0.33 -15.26
N GLY A 25 -20.11 -0.46 -15.00
CA GLY A 25 -19.50 -1.70 -14.54
C GLY A 25 -20.00 -2.11 -13.15
N PRO A 26 -19.83 -3.39 -12.79
CA PRO A 26 -20.23 -3.89 -11.50
C PRO A 26 -19.41 -3.24 -10.37
N PHE A 27 -20.01 -3.15 -9.19
CA PHE A 27 -19.47 -2.45 -8.03
C PHE A 27 -18.10 -2.95 -7.52
N TYR A 28 -17.79 -4.22 -7.76
CA TYR A 28 -16.52 -4.84 -7.38
C TYR A 28 -15.36 -4.51 -8.33
N ASP A 29 -15.64 -3.92 -9.50
CA ASP A 29 -14.62 -3.46 -10.46
C ASP A 29 -14.14 -2.03 -10.16
N LEU A 30 -14.82 -1.31 -9.25
CA LEU A 30 -14.44 0.06 -8.90
C LEU A 30 -13.11 0.10 -8.15
N CYS A 31 -12.33 1.14 -8.43
CA CYS A 31 -11.07 1.42 -7.76
C CYS A 31 -11.33 1.75 -6.29
N LEU A 32 -10.56 1.19 -5.36
CA LEU A 32 -10.76 1.40 -3.94
C LEU A 32 -9.46 1.38 -3.15
N TYR A 33 -9.43 2.15 -2.06
CA TYR A 33 -8.32 2.12 -1.10
C TYR A 33 -8.66 1.24 0.10
N GLY A 34 -7.59 0.83 0.82
CA GLY A 34 -7.72 -0.03 1.98
C GLY A 34 -7.76 -1.53 1.66
N MET A 35 -7.61 -1.91 0.39
CA MET A 35 -7.49 -3.29 -0.07
C MET A 35 -6.17 -3.50 -0.82
N SER A 36 -5.56 -4.67 -0.68
CA SER A 36 -4.37 -5.11 -1.43
C SER A 36 -3.08 -4.29 -1.29
N GLY A 37 -3.02 -3.37 -0.32
CA GLY A 37 -1.77 -2.69 0.07
C GLY A 37 -1.56 -1.31 -0.54
N ASP A 38 -2.45 -0.87 -1.44
CA ASP A 38 -2.43 0.50 -1.94
C ASP A 38 -3.10 1.46 -0.97
N LEU A 39 -2.37 2.53 -0.65
CA LEU A 39 -2.75 3.56 0.30
C LEU A 39 -3.36 2.95 1.59
N ARG A 40 -2.52 2.28 2.37
CA ARG A 40 -2.89 1.60 3.62
C ARG A 40 -3.48 2.58 4.66
N GLY A 41 -4.22 2.06 5.64
CA GLY A 41 -4.78 2.86 6.74
C GLY A 41 -6.21 3.34 6.50
N TYR A 42 -6.79 3.01 5.36
CA TYR A 42 -8.18 3.28 5.02
C TYR A 42 -9.05 2.04 5.21
N GLU A 43 -10.27 2.26 5.71
CA GLU A 43 -11.30 1.24 5.80
C GLU A 43 -11.73 0.80 4.40
N MET A 44 -11.76 -0.52 4.17
CA MET A 44 -12.08 -1.09 2.86
C MET A 44 -13.46 -0.61 2.39
N GLY A 45 -13.52 -0.05 1.18
CA GLY A 45 -14.77 0.39 0.56
C GLY A 45 -15.26 1.78 0.98
N ARG A 46 -14.62 2.44 1.96
CA ARG A 46 -14.93 3.84 2.34
C ARG A 46 -14.60 4.81 1.22
N TYR A 47 -13.44 4.64 0.58
CA TYR A 47 -13.02 5.41 -0.58
C TYR A 47 -13.04 4.51 -1.80
N ARG A 48 -14.07 4.67 -2.64
CA ARG A 48 -14.23 3.91 -3.88
C ARG A 48 -14.92 4.72 -4.95
N ASP A 49 -14.39 4.69 -6.16
CA ASP A 49 -14.97 5.31 -7.35
C ASP A 49 -14.36 4.70 -8.62
N ARG A 50 -14.68 5.25 -9.80
CA ARG A 50 -14.22 4.72 -11.08
C ARG A 50 -12.80 5.07 -11.45
N ALA A 51 -12.15 6.02 -10.78
CA ALA A 51 -10.75 6.34 -11.04
C ALA A 51 -10.02 6.62 -9.74
N SER A 52 -8.76 6.18 -9.67
CA SER A 52 -7.88 6.48 -8.53
C SER A 52 -6.43 6.61 -8.95
N TRP A 53 -5.66 7.35 -8.15
CA TRP A 53 -4.20 7.42 -8.29
C TRP A 53 -3.52 7.28 -6.94
N ALA A 54 -2.36 6.65 -6.87
CA ALA A 54 -1.59 6.57 -5.64
C ALA A 54 -0.11 6.77 -5.93
N ALA A 55 0.57 7.43 -5.01
CA ALA A 55 2.01 7.52 -4.94
C ALA A 55 2.45 7.16 -3.53
N GLN A 56 3.43 6.27 -3.41
CA GLN A 56 3.88 5.71 -2.14
C GLN A 56 5.40 5.54 -2.14
N ILE A 57 5.98 5.74 -0.97
CA ILE A 57 7.36 5.41 -0.66
C ILE A 57 7.38 4.46 0.53
N GLU A 58 8.31 3.53 0.52
CA GLU A 58 8.50 2.56 1.60
C GLU A 58 9.99 2.34 1.84
N TRP A 59 10.45 2.62 3.06
CA TRP A 59 11.77 2.24 3.54
C TRP A 59 11.69 0.85 4.16
N ARG A 60 12.49 -0.08 3.64
CA ARG A 60 12.60 -1.46 4.14
C ARG A 60 13.97 -1.65 4.77
N GLN A 61 13.99 -2.04 6.04
CA GLN A 61 15.23 -2.30 6.79
C GLN A 61 15.28 -3.76 7.22
N GLU A 62 16.36 -4.45 6.88
CA GLU A 62 16.72 -5.74 7.46
C GLU A 62 17.40 -5.47 8.82
N LEU A 63 16.85 -6.08 9.87
CA LEU A 63 17.37 -5.95 11.24
C LEU A 63 18.20 -7.18 11.64
N SER A 64 17.86 -8.35 11.10
CA SER A 64 18.59 -9.60 11.23
C SER A 64 18.18 -10.56 10.10
N GLU A 65 18.75 -11.76 10.07
CA GLU A 65 18.41 -12.76 9.06
C GLU A 65 16.92 -13.15 8.99
N LYS A 66 16.17 -12.95 10.08
CA LYS A 66 14.75 -13.30 10.16
C LYS A 66 13.83 -12.10 10.37
N PHE A 67 14.34 -10.97 10.82
CA PHE A 67 13.52 -9.81 11.15
C PHE A 67 13.83 -8.62 10.26
N GLY A 68 12.77 -7.95 9.82
CA GLY A 68 12.85 -6.67 9.15
C GLY A 68 11.76 -5.72 9.65
N ALA A 69 11.94 -4.44 9.34
CA ALA A 69 10.97 -3.40 9.59
C ALA A 69 10.71 -2.62 8.31
N VAL A 70 9.52 -2.05 8.20
CA VAL A 70 9.19 -1.11 7.14
C VAL A 70 8.58 0.15 7.72
N TRP A 71 8.85 1.27 7.05
CA TRP A 71 8.11 2.52 7.22
C TRP A 71 7.65 2.95 5.85
N PHE A 72 6.41 3.41 5.76
CA PHE A 72 5.85 3.82 4.49
C PHE A 72 5.02 5.08 4.65
N ALA A 73 5.00 5.87 3.59
CA ALA A 73 4.14 7.02 3.45
C ALA A 73 3.60 7.06 2.04
N GLY A 74 2.40 7.61 1.89
CA GLY A 74 1.72 7.66 0.62
C GLY A 74 0.68 8.76 0.55
N ILE A 75 0.27 9.03 -0.67
CA ILE A 75 -0.82 9.95 -0.98
C ILE A 75 -1.57 9.41 -2.19
N GLY A 76 -2.87 9.65 -2.23
CA GLY A 76 -3.69 9.32 -3.38
C GLY A 76 -4.95 10.17 -3.45
N GLY A 77 -5.75 9.88 -4.46
CA GLY A 77 -7.02 10.55 -4.70
C GLY A 77 -7.93 9.68 -5.56
N ILE A 78 -9.23 9.84 -5.34
CA ILE A 78 -10.27 9.08 -6.02
C ILE A 78 -11.26 10.01 -6.71
N ALA A 79 -11.75 9.63 -7.89
CA ALA A 79 -12.64 10.45 -8.70
C ALA A 79 -13.62 9.62 -9.55
N SER A 80 -14.60 10.31 -10.11
CA SER A 80 -15.57 9.75 -11.05
C SER A 80 -14.99 9.37 -12.40
N SER A 81 -13.87 9.96 -12.81
CA SER A 81 -13.22 9.67 -14.09
C SER A 81 -11.73 9.97 -14.02
N LEU A 82 -10.96 9.41 -14.96
CA LEU A 82 -9.55 9.77 -15.14
C LEU A 82 -9.36 11.28 -15.42
N SER A 83 -10.32 11.92 -16.08
CA SER A 83 -10.31 13.37 -16.35
C SER A 83 -10.41 14.22 -15.10
N ASP A 84 -10.92 13.67 -14.00
CA ASP A 84 -11.25 14.42 -12.78
C ASP A 84 -10.18 14.20 -11.69
N LEU A 85 -9.09 13.51 -12.02
CA LEU A 85 -8.03 13.17 -11.06
C LEU A 85 -7.26 14.40 -10.57
N ASP A 86 -7.21 15.47 -11.38
CA ASP A 86 -6.59 16.75 -11.06
C ASP A 86 -7.31 17.49 -9.91
N ASN A 87 -8.59 17.21 -9.70
CA ASN A 87 -9.43 17.84 -8.68
C ASN A 87 -9.91 16.83 -7.61
N THR A 88 -9.00 15.97 -7.15
CA THR A 88 -9.31 14.98 -6.11
C THR A 88 -9.00 15.49 -4.71
N LYS A 89 -9.79 15.06 -3.72
CA LYS A 89 -9.41 15.24 -2.32
C LYS A 89 -8.20 14.37 -2.02
N MET A 90 -7.14 14.99 -1.52
CA MET A 90 -5.92 14.29 -1.15
C MET A 90 -6.15 13.39 0.08
N LEU A 91 -5.74 12.13 -0.07
CA LEU A 91 -5.82 11.09 0.94
C LEU A 91 -4.39 10.71 1.34
N PRO A 92 -3.81 11.31 2.39
CA PRO A 92 -2.50 10.92 2.90
C PRO A 92 -2.58 9.60 3.66
N SER A 93 -1.47 8.87 3.69
CA SER A 93 -1.32 7.61 4.42
C SER A 93 0.09 7.51 4.97
N THR A 94 0.24 6.98 6.17
CA THR A 94 1.55 6.63 6.72
C THR A 94 1.43 5.42 7.62
N GLY A 95 2.53 4.71 7.83
CA GLY A 95 2.55 3.58 8.71
C GLY A 95 3.90 2.92 8.83
N MET A 96 3.90 1.86 9.62
CA MET A 96 5.07 1.02 9.82
C MET A 96 4.66 -0.44 9.93
N GLY A 97 5.61 -1.33 9.75
CA GLY A 97 5.35 -2.74 9.85
C GLY A 97 6.55 -3.57 10.22
N LEU A 98 6.27 -4.75 10.74
CA LEU A 98 7.25 -5.78 11.06
C LEU A 98 7.19 -6.89 10.01
N ARG A 99 8.37 -7.43 9.71
CA ARG A 99 8.57 -8.53 8.77
C ARG A 99 9.27 -9.64 9.52
N TYR A 100 8.71 -10.85 9.45
CA TYR A 100 9.33 -12.03 10.03
C TYR A 100 9.40 -13.15 9.00
N ARG A 101 10.61 -13.64 8.73
CA ARG A 101 10.85 -14.78 7.84
C ARG A 101 10.82 -16.06 8.68
N ALA A 102 9.66 -16.72 8.68
CA ALA A 102 9.42 -17.91 9.50
C ALA A 102 10.22 -19.12 8.99
N SER A 103 10.35 -19.26 7.68
CA SER A 103 11.12 -20.33 7.05
C SER A 103 11.76 -19.85 5.75
N LYS A 104 13.09 -20.02 5.64
CA LYS A 104 13.83 -19.77 4.40
C LYS A 104 13.55 -20.85 3.34
N GLU A 105 13.39 -22.10 3.78
CA GLU A 105 13.19 -23.27 2.89
C GLU A 105 11.81 -23.28 2.23
N THR A 106 10.79 -22.80 2.93
CA THR A 106 9.41 -22.79 2.44
C THR A 106 8.93 -21.39 2.01
N GLY A 107 9.80 -20.37 2.04
CA GLY A 107 9.46 -19.01 1.59
C GLY A 107 8.42 -18.27 2.45
N VAL A 108 8.12 -18.75 3.65
CA VAL A 108 7.06 -18.19 4.49
C VAL A 108 7.51 -16.90 5.15
N ASN A 109 6.90 -15.79 4.73
CA ASN A 109 7.07 -14.48 5.34
C ASN A 109 5.77 -14.04 6.03
N LEU A 110 5.90 -13.52 7.24
CA LEU A 110 4.84 -12.89 8.01
C LEU A 110 5.01 -11.38 7.95
N ARG A 111 3.89 -10.69 7.76
CA ARG A 111 3.79 -9.24 7.73
C ARG A 111 2.75 -8.78 8.73
N LEU A 112 3.13 -7.79 9.53
CA LEU A 112 2.21 -7.04 10.38
C LEU A 112 2.44 -5.56 10.14
N ASP A 113 1.46 -4.85 9.59
CA ASP A 113 1.52 -3.40 9.39
C ASP A 113 0.45 -2.70 10.21
N PHE A 114 0.82 -1.54 10.74
CA PHE A 114 -0.12 -0.57 11.25
C PHE A 114 -0.04 0.68 10.38
N ALA A 115 -1.19 1.16 9.91
CA ALA A 115 -1.28 2.32 9.04
C ALA A 115 -2.37 3.28 9.50
N ILE A 116 -2.14 4.56 9.27
CA ILE A 116 -3.01 5.68 9.61
C ILE A 116 -3.29 6.44 8.31
N GLY A 117 -4.58 6.65 8.02
CA GLY A 117 -5.08 7.54 6.98
C GLY A 117 -5.69 8.82 7.58
N LYS A 118 -6.34 9.63 6.74
CA LYS A 118 -6.92 10.93 7.15
C LYS A 118 -7.87 10.84 8.35
N ASP A 119 -8.74 9.83 8.38
CA ASP A 119 -9.82 9.68 9.36
C ASP A 119 -10.02 8.20 9.76
N SER A 120 -8.97 7.39 9.65
CA SER A 120 -9.01 5.96 9.95
C SER A 120 -7.63 5.40 10.24
N SER A 121 -7.59 4.25 10.90
CA SER A 121 -6.39 3.44 11.04
C SER A 121 -6.73 1.98 10.80
N ALA A 122 -5.77 1.21 10.30
CA ALA A 122 -5.96 -0.21 10.05
C ALA A 122 -4.70 -1.01 10.40
N VAL A 123 -4.92 -2.22 10.91
CA VAL A 123 -3.88 -3.23 11.11
C VAL A 123 -4.02 -4.25 9.98
N TYR A 124 -2.91 -4.56 9.33
CA TYR A 124 -2.83 -5.54 8.26
C TYR A 124 -1.96 -6.69 8.69
N PHE A 125 -2.47 -7.91 8.57
CA PHE A 125 -1.70 -9.12 8.75
C PHE A 125 -1.63 -9.87 7.41
N GLY A 126 -0.44 -10.31 7.03
CA GLY A 126 -0.20 -11.04 5.79
C GLY A 126 0.69 -12.25 6.03
N VAL A 127 0.33 -13.36 5.39
CA VAL A 127 1.12 -14.60 5.38
C VAL A 127 1.36 -14.96 3.93
N GLY A 128 2.61 -15.20 3.56
CA GLY A 128 2.96 -15.71 2.24
C GLY A 128 4.20 -15.07 1.63
N GLU A 129 4.56 -15.56 0.46
CA GLU A 129 5.62 -15.02 -0.36
C GLU A 129 5.07 -13.77 -1.07
N VAL A 130 5.54 -12.58 -0.68
CA VAL A 130 5.21 -11.36 -1.43
C VAL A 130 6.53 -10.78 -1.94
N PHE A 131 6.75 -11.07 -3.21
CA PHE A 131 7.92 -10.76 -4.05
C PHE A 131 8.25 -9.26 -4.07
#